data_AF-A0A3S8U9M6-F1
#
_entry.id   AF-A0A3S8U9M6-F1
#
_cell.length_a   1.000
_cell.length_b   1.000
_cell.length_c   1.000
_cell.angle_alpha   90.00
_cell.angle_beta   90.00
_cell.angle_gamma   90.00
#
_symmetry.space_group_name_H-M   'P 1'
#
loop_
_entity.id
_entity.type
_entity.pdbx_description
1 polymer ?
#
loop_
_entity_poly.entity_id
_entity_poly.type
_entity_poly.pdbx_seq_one_letter_code
_entity_poly.pdbx_strand_id
1 'polypeptide(L)' 'MSLVALAIGLVLVVEGLALALAPRRMEDALRALAALSQDQRRAIGLAALAIGVLLVWLSRTA' A
#
# COMPACT_ATOMS: atom_id res chain seq x y z
N MET A 1 -8.42 18.67 13.58
CA MET A 1 -7.56 18.70 12.37
C MET A 1 -7.52 17.27 11.83
N SER A 2 -8.20 16.96 10.73
CA SER A 2 -8.65 15.60 10.40
C SER A 2 -7.51 14.67 9.98
N LEU A 3 -7.03 13.82 10.90
CA LEU A 3 -6.11 12.70 10.64
C LEU A 3 -6.50 11.88 9.40
N VAL A 4 -7.80 11.74 9.15
CA VAL A 4 -8.37 11.12 7.95
C VAL A 4 -7.91 11.83 6.67
N ALA A 5 -7.96 13.16 6.61
CA ALA A 5 -7.51 13.91 5.43
C ALA A 5 -6.00 13.77 5.22
N LEU A 6 -5.21 13.73 6.30
CA LEU A 6 -3.76 13.49 6.21
C LEU A 6 -3.45 12.08 5.68
N ALA A 7 -4.11 11.05 6.22
CA ALA A 7 -3.93 9.67 5.78
C ALA A 7 -4.28 9.52 4.29
N ILE A 8 -5.43 10.06 3.87
CA ILE A 8 -5.84 10.05 2.45
C ILE A 8 -4.85 10.83 1.59
N GLY A 9 -4.43 12.03 2.03
CA GLY A 9 -3.48 12.86 1.29
C GLY A 9 -2.13 12.17 1.08
N LEU A 10 -1.59 11.51 2.11
CA LEU A 10 -0.34 10.76 2.01
C LEU A 10 -0.46 9.57 1.04
N VAL A 11 -1.56 8.82 1.08
CA VAL A 11 -1.83 7.73 0.12
C VAL A 11 -1.84 8.27 -1.31
N LEU A 12 -2.55 9.38 -1.56
CA LEU A 12 -2.61 9.99 -2.89
C LEU A 12 -1.23 10.49 -3.37
N VAL A 13 -0.43 11.08 -2.48
CA VAL A 13 0.92 11.54 -2.82
C VAL A 13 1.80 10.36 -3.21
N VAL A 14 1.82 9.28 -2.41
CA VAL A 14 2.68 8.11 -2.66
C VAL A 14 2.25 7.37 -3.93
N GLU A 15 0.96 7.08 -4.09
CA GLU A 15 0.41 6.41 -5.28
C GLU A 15 0.59 7.27 -6.54
N GLY A 16 0.31 8.56 -6.44
CA GLY A 16 0.47 9.52 -7.54
C GLY A 16 1.93 9.68 -7.97
N LEU A 17 2.87 9.70 -7.03
CA LEU A 17 4.31 9.71 -7.32
C LEU A 17 4.73 8.45 -8.08
N ALA A 18 4.27 7.28 -7.66
CA ALA A 18 4.61 6.03 -8.32
C ALA A 18 4.08 5.99 -9.76
N LEU A 19 2.85 6.49 -10.00
CA LEU A 19 2.27 6.64 -11.34
C LEU A 19 2.99 7.71 -12.19
N ALA A 20 3.35 8.86 -11.61
CA ALA A 20 3.96 9.97 -12.32
C ALA A 20 5.43 9.69 -12.72
N LEU A 21 6.20 9.05 -11.83
CA LEU A 21 7.63 8.85 -12.01
C LEU A 21 7.99 7.50 -12.63
N ALA A 22 7.18 6.46 -12.42
CA ALA A 22 7.50 5.11 -12.84
C ALA A 22 6.28 4.30 -13.36
N PRO A 23 5.51 4.82 -14.34
CA PRO A 23 4.29 4.18 -14.82
C PRO A 23 4.53 2.75 -15.32
N ARG A 24 5.63 2.51 -16.05
CA ARG A 24 5.97 1.16 -16.55
C ARG A 24 6.25 0.15 -15.44
N ARG A 25 6.91 0.57 -14.36
CA ARG A 25 7.16 -0.32 -13.22
C ARG A 25 5.87 -0.69 -12.48
N MET A 26 4.91 0.23 -12.45
CA MET A 26 3.58 -0.05 -11.89
C MET A 26 2.86 -1.12 -12.71
N GLU A 27 2.88 -1.02 -14.05
CA GLU A 27 2.31 -2.05 -14.93
C GLU A 27 2.95 -3.42 -14.73
N ASP A 28 4.28 -3.48 -14.65
CA ASP A 28 5.00 -4.75 -14.44
C ASP A 28 4.67 -5.36 -13.07
N ALA A 29 4.58 -4.54 -12.01
CA ALA A 29 4.16 -4.99 -10.68
C ALA A 29 2.72 -5.52 -10.68
N LEU A 30 1.80 -4.84 -11.39
CA LEU A 30 0.42 -5.29 -11.53
C LEU A 30 0.33 -6.59 -12.33
N ARG A 31 1.13 -6.78 -13.38
CA ARG A 31 1.22 -8.05 -14.12
C ARG A 31 1.75 -9.18 -13.24
N ALA A 32 2.77 -8.91 -12.44
CA ALA A 32 3.29 -9.89 -11.48
C ALA A 32 2.22 -10.29 -10.44
N LEU A 33 1.50 -9.32 -9.88
CA LEU A 33 0.37 -9.58 -8.98
C LEU A 33 -0.76 -10.35 -9.67
N ALA A 34 -1.05 -10.03 -10.94
CA ALA A 34 -2.05 -10.69 -11.75
C ALA A 34 -1.69 -12.13 -12.14
N ALA A 35 -0.41 -12.52 -12.06
CA ALA A 35 0.04 -13.90 -12.26
C ALA A 35 -0.14 -14.77 -11.01
N LEU A 36 -0.32 -14.17 -9.83
CA LEU A 36 -0.53 -14.90 -8.58
C LEU A 36 -1.95 -15.48 -8.48
N SER A 37 -2.08 -16.61 -7.78
CA SER A 37 -3.38 -17.18 -7.44
C SER A 37 -4.17 -16.28 -6.48
N GLN A 38 -5.48 -16.50 -6.38
CA GLN A 38 -6.35 -15.71 -5.49
C GLN A 38 -5.91 -15.79 -4.03
N ASP A 39 -5.50 -16.98 -3.56
CA ASP A 39 -5.05 -17.17 -2.18
C ASP A 39 -3.71 -16.48 -1.90
N GLN A 40 -2.79 -16.47 -2.87
CA GLN A 40 -1.53 -15.75 -2.76
C GLN A 40 -1.76 -14.23 -2.65
N ARG A 41 -2.65 -13.68 -3.49
CA ARG A 41 -3.02 -12.24 -3.40
C ARG A 41 -3.64 -11.90 -2.06
N ARG A 42 -4.52 -12.77 -1.54
CA ARG A 42 -5.11 -12.62 -0.21
C ARG A 42 -4.05 -12.64 0.89
N ALA A 43 -3.12 -13.58 0.84
CA ALA A 43 -2.06 -13.69 1.83
C ALA A 43 -1.18 -12.43 1.85
N ILE A 44 -0.81 -11.89 0.69
CA ILE A 44 -0.05 -10.62 0.58
C ILE A 44 -0.84 -9.46 1.16
N GLY A 45 -2.14 -9.34 0.83
CA GLY A 45 -3.00 -8.30 1.37
C GLY A 45 -3.14 -8.37 2.89
N LEU A 46 -3.32 -9.57 3.45
CA LEU A 46 -3.39 -9.79 4.89
C LEU A 46 -2.06 -9.47 5.59
N ALA A 47 -0.94 -9.84 4.98
CA ALA A 47 0.39 -9.51 5.50
C ALA A 47 0.62 -7.99 5.52
N ALA A 48 0.30 -7.29 4.43
CA ALA A 48 0.41 -5.84 4.36
C ALA A 48 -0.48 -5.14 5.39
N LEU A 49 -1.71 -5.62 5.59
CA LEU A 49 -2.63 -5.11 6.61
C LEU A 49 -2.08 -5.34 8.02
N ALA A 50 -1.59 -6.55 8.34
CA ALA A 50 -1.03 -6.85 9.65
C ALA A 50 0.20 -5.98 9.97
N ILE A 51 1.10 -5.79 9.01
CA ILE A 51 2.26 -4.92 9.15
C ILE A 51 1.82 -3.46 9.35
N GLY A 52 0.85 -2.97 8.56
CA GLY A 52 0.33 -1.61 8.70
C GLY A 52 -0.27 -1.34 10.08
N VAL A 53 -1.08 -2.27 10.59
CA VAL A 53 -1.64 -2.19 11.95
C VAL A 53 -0.53 -2.18 13.00
N LEU A 54 0.49 -3.04 12.86
CA LEU A 54 1.62 -3.09 13.78
C LEU A 54 2.40 -1.78 13.79
N LEU A 55 2.67 -1.17 12.64
CA LEU A 55 3.39 0.10 12.53
C LEU A 55 2.59 1.26 13.16
N VAL A 56 1.28 1.31 12.94
CA VAL A 56 0.40 2.32 13.56
C VAL A 56 0.33 2.12 15.08
N TRP A 57 0.31 0.88 15.55
CA TRP A 57 0.34 0.58 16.97
C TRP A 57 1.66 1.04 17.60
N LEU A 58 2.80 0.66 17.01
CA LEU A 58 4.13 1.03 17.48
C LEU A 58 4.35 2.54 17.49
N SER A 59 3.89 3.27 16.46
CA SER A 59 4.03 4.72 16.38
C SER A 59 3.19 5.48 17.40
N ARG A 60 2.15 4.84 17.94
CA ARG A 60 1.30 5.41 19.00
C ARG A 60 1.83 5.08 20.40
N THR A 61 2.54 3.96 20.56
CA THR A 61 3.08 3.51 21.85
C THR A 61 4.49 4.01 22.15
N ALA A 62 5.24 4.45 21.13
CA ALA A 62 6.53 5.13 21.27
C ALA A 62 6.33 6.63 21.57
#